data_AF-A0A4Y2CI81-F1
#
_entry.id   AF-A0A4Y2CI81-F1
#
_cell.length_a   1.000
_cell.length_b   1.000
_cell.length_c   1.000
_cell.angle_alpha   90.00
_cell.angle_beta   90.00
_cell.angle_gamma   90.00
#
_symmetry.space_group_name_H-M   'P 1'
#
loop_
_entity.id
_entity.type
_entity.pdbx_description
1 polymer ?
#
loop_
_entity_poly.entity_id
_entity_poly.type
_entity_poly.pdbx_seq_one_letter_code
_entity_poly.pdbx_strand_id
1 'polypeptide(L)'
;VVHLTTRTYTSWREMILLCLKYMISRNVAVLYNLNGIKGTKKKFRDLNICNILVECVQYKFKEATTLEILKRISLILAGARDWQGSRHKKD
;
A
#
# COMPACT_ATOMS: atom_id res chain seq x y z
N VAL A 1 -12.13 0.36 -18.07
CA VAL A 1 -10.71 0.58 -17.70
C VAL A 1 -10.36 2.06 -17.84
N VAL A 2 -11.01 2.96 -17.09
CA VAL A 2 -10.76 4.42 -17.19
C VAL A 2 -11.20 5.09 -15.88
N HIS A 3 -10.40 5.01 -14.80
CA HIS A 3 -10.56 5.89 -13.62
C HIS A 3 -9.25 6.13 -12.85
N LEU A 4 -8.10 5.81 -13.43
CA LEU A 4 -6.78 6.08 -12.82
C LEU A 4 -6.04 7.24 -13.49
N THR A 5 -6.53 7.78 -14.60
CA THR A 5 -5.81 8.75 -15.43
C THR A 5 -5.87 10.19 -14.95
N THR A 6 -6.76 10.56 -14.02
CA THR A 6 -6.92 11.96 -13.57
C THR A 6 -6.70 12.19 -12.08
N ARG A 7 -6.14 11.21 -11.34
CA ARG A 7 -5.75 11.45 -9.95
C ARG A 7 -4.34 12.04 -9.89
N THR A 8 -4.26 13.33 -9.58
CA THR A 8 -3.04 13.98 -9.12
C THR A 8 -2.74 13.47 -7.71
N TYR A 9 -1.77 12.56 -7.61
CA TYR A 9 -1.18 12.20 -6.32
C TYR A 9 -0.29 13.35 -5.88
N THR A 10 -0.49 13.88 -4.68
CA THR A 10 0.32 14.99 -4.15
C THR A 10 1.71 14.53 -3.72
N SER A 11 1.90 13.22 -3.51
CA SER A 11 3.19 12.60 -3.22
C SER A 11 3.21 11.10 -3.53
N TRP A 12 4.41 10.53 -3.69
CA TRP A 12 4.58 9.07 -3.81
C TRP A 12 4.02 8.30 -2.60
N ARG A 13 4.06 8.90 -1.40
CA ARG A 13 3.54 8.29 -0.17
C ARG A 13 2.01 8.16 -0.18
N GLU A 14 1.33 9.14 -0.75
CA GLU A 14 -0.12 9.13 -0.94
C GLU A 14 -0.51 8.11 -2.03
N MET A 15 0.23 8.08 -3.14
CA MET A 15 0.01 7.10 -4.21
C MET A 15 0.06 5.66 -3.69
N ILE A 16 1.08 5.30 -2.90
CA ILE A 16 1.20 3.94 -2.32
C ILE A 16 -0.03 3.61 -1.44
N LEU A 17 -0.45 4.55 -0.59
CA LEU A 17 -1.59 4.35 0.31
C LEU A 17 -2.88 4.08 -0.47
N LEU A 18 -3.18 4.93 -1.46
CA LEU A 18 -4.38 4.80 -2.27
C LEU A 18 -4.34 3.51 -3.08
N CYS A 19 -3.24 3.26 -3.81
CA CYS A 19 -3.09 2.04 -4.61
C CYS A 19 -3.30 0.78 -3.77
N LEU A 20 -2.66 0.67 -2.59
CA LEU A 20 -2.86 -0.50 -1.71
C LEU A 20 -4.31 -0.63 -1.26
N LYS A 21 -4.97 0.46 -0.84
CA LYS A 21 -6.38 0.42 -0.41
C LYS A 21 -7.36 0.06 -1.53
N TYR A 22 -7.05 0.40 -2.78
CA TYR A 22 -7.87 0.00 -3.93
C TYR A 22 -7.58 -1.43 -4.41
N MET A 23 -6.33 -1.86 -4.31
CA MET A 23 -5.86 -3.15 -4.80
C MET A 23 -6.24 -4.32 -3.89
N ILE A 24 -6.21 -4.11 -2.57
CA ILE A 24 -6.49 -5.16 -1.59
C ILE A 24 -7.46 -4.68 -0.52
N SER A 25 -8.39 -5.55 -0.15
CA SER A 25 -9.32 -5.28 0.96
C SER A 25 -8.59 -5.33 2.30
N ARG A 26 -9.16 -4.68 3.31
CA ARG A 26 -8.68 -4.74 4.70
C ARG A 26 -8.45 -6.17 5.18
N ASN A 27 -9.42 -7.06 4.94
CA ASN A 27 -9.38 -8.45 5.40
C ASN A 27 -8.22 -9.23 4.76
N VAL A 28 -7.85 -8.88 3.52
CA VAL A 28 -6.66 -9.43 2.88
C VAL A 28 -5.40 -8.82 3.49
N ALA A 29 -5.33 -7.49 3.58
CA ALA A 29 -4.15 -6.76 4.03
C ALA A 29 -3.65 -7.17 5.43
N VAL A 30 -4.55 -7.44 6.38
CA VAL A 30 -4.18 -7.85 7.74
C VAL A 30 -3.44 -9.20 7.81
N LEU A 31 -3.58 -10.03 6.78
CA LEU A 31 -2.90 -11.33 6.67
C LEU A 31 -1.44 -11.20 6.21
N TYR A 32 -1.02 -10.00 5.80
CA TYR A 32 0.29 -9.78 5.23
C TYR A 32 1.18 -8.91 6.11
N ASN A 33 2.47 -9.18 6.03
CA ASN A 33 3.57 -8.30 6.43
C ASN A 33 4.54 -8.21 5.24
N LEU A 34 5.30 -7.12 5.10
CA LEU A 34 6.25 -6.99 3.99
C LEU A 34 7.15 -8.22 3.84
N ASN A 35 7.78 -8.66 4.93
CA ASN A 35 8.73 -9.79 4.96
C ASN A 35 8.12 -11.06 5.57
N GLY A 36 6.82 -11.04 5.89
CA GLY A 36 6.12 -12.12 6.57
C GLY A 36 6.47 -12.23 8.06
N ILE A 37 5.67 -13.00 8.77
CA ILE A 37 5.93 -13.40 10.16
C ILE A 37 5.60 -14.90 10.24
N LYS A 38 6.57 -15.72 10.64
CA LYS A 38 6.42 -17.18 10.70
C LYS A 38 5.17 -17.56 11.49
N GLY A 39 4.31 -18.38 10.90
CA GLY A 39 3.09 -18.89 11.53
C GLY A 39 1.92 -17.91 11.67
N THR A 40 2.07 -16.63 11.28
CA THR A 40 1.00 -15.62 11.49
C THR A 40 0.70 -14.75 10.27
N LYS A 41 1.71 -14.35 9.49
CA LYS A 41 1.51 -13.44 8.34
C LYS A 41 2.32 -13.86 7.11
N LYS A 42 1.69 -13.77 5.94
CA LYS A 42 2.31 -14.05 4.64
C LYS A 42 3.22 -12.90 4.21
N LYS A 43 4.20 -13.20 3.35
CA LYS A 43 5.13 -12.22 2.77
C LYS A 43 4.44 -11.44 1.65
N PHE A 44 4.32 -10.13 1.82
CA PHE A 44 3.75 -9.28 0.77
C PHE A 44 4.73 -9.03 -0.36
N ARG A 45 6.03 -8.96 -0.05
CA ARG A 45 7.11 -8.73 -1.02
C ARG A 45 7.12 -9.77 -2.15
N ASP A 46 6.68 -10.99 -1.86
CA ASP A 46 6.69 -12.09 -2.84
C ASP A 46 5.51 -12.01 -3.82
N LEU A 47 4.56 -11.10 -3.61
CA LEU A 47 3.43 -10.91 -4.52
C LEU A 47 3.81 -9.98 -5.67
N ASN A 48 3.41 -10.33 -6.90
CA ASN A 48 3.61 -9.48 -8.09
C ASN A 48 3.08 -8.05 -7.91
N ILE A 49 2.02 -7.87 -7.13
CA ILE A 49 1.45 -6.56 -6.86
C ILE A 49 2.41 -5.64 -6.10
N CYS A 50 3.30 -6.18 -5.27
CA CYS A 50 4.32 -5.40 -4.59
C CYS A 50 5.34 -4.85 -5.61
N ASN A 51 5.81 -5.69 -6.54
CA ASN A 51 6.75 -5.30 -7.58
C ASN A 51 6.16 -4.26 -8.53
N ILE A 52 4.94 -4.49 -9.01
CA ILE A 52 4.21 -3.54 -9.87
C ILE A 52 4.05 -2.18 -9.17
N LEU A 53 3.71 -2.18 -7.88
CA LEU A 53 3.54 -0.94 -7.13
C LEU A 53 4.87 -0.17 -7.00
N VAL A 54 5.98 -0.87 -6.76
CA VAL A 54 7.32 -0.26 -6.71
C VAL A 54 7.65 0.39 -8.05
N GLU A 55 7.53 -0.34 -9.16
CA GLU A 55 7.82 0.16 -10.51
C GLU A 55 6.94 1.35 -10.88
N CYS A 56 5.64 1.28 -10.58
CA CYS A 56 4.69 2.36 -10.86
C CYS A 56 5.04 3.65 -10.09
N VAL A 57 5.46 3.52 -8.84
CA VAL A 57 5.86 4.67 -8.02
C VAL A 57 7.16 5.27 -8.55
N GLN A 58 8.17 4.46 -8.86
CA GLN A 58 9.44 4.93 -9.43
C GLN A 58 9.31 5.50 -10.84
N TYR A 59 8.33 5.03 -11.61
CA TYR A 59 8.01 5.59 -12.91
C TYR A 59 7.54 7.05 -12.76
N LYS A 60 6.65 7.32 -11.81
CA LYS A 60 6.05 8.65 -11.58
C LYS A 60 6.88 9.58 -10.70
N PHE A 61 7.61 9.05 -9.73
CA PHE A 61 8.37 9.79 -8.72
C PHE A 61 9.81 9.26 -8.69
N LYS A 62 10.69 9.88 -9.49
CA LYS A 62 12.07 9.42 -9.71
C LYS A 62 12.94 9.51 -8.47
N GLU A 63 12.56 10.36 -7.52
CA GLU A 63 13.23 10.54 -6.23
C GLU A 63 12.92 9.43 -5.21
N ALA A 64 11.89 8.62 -5.42
CA ALA A 64 11.49 7.58 -4.47
C ALA A 64 12.36 6.32 -4.62
N THR A 65 13.13 5.98 -3.59
CA THR A 65 13.95 4.76 -3.62
C THR A 65 13.11 3.52 -3.35
N THR A 66 13.53 2.36 -3.88
CA THR A 66 12.90 1.05 -3.61
C THR A 66 12.79 0.79 -2.11
N LEU A 67 13.82 1.13 -1.33
CA LEU A 67 13.83 0.94 0.12
C LEU A 67 12.74 1.77 0.81
N GLU A 68 12.60 3.04 0.46
CA GLU A 68 11.58 3.94 1.04
C GLU A 68 10.16 3.51 0.68
N ILE A 69 9.96 3.08 -0.56
CA ILE A 69 8.66 2.57 -1.04
C ILE A 69 8.28 1.32 -0.24
N LEU A 70 9.18 0.34 -0.12
CA LEU A 70 8.94 -0.89 0.63
C LEU A 70 8.71 -0.60 2.12
N LYS A 71 9.47 0.34 2.72
CA LYS A 71 9.24 0.79 4.10
C LYS A 71 7.83 1.38 4.26
N ARG A 72 7.38 2.20 3.30
CA ARG A 72 6.03 2.78 3.31
C ARG A 72 4.93 1.72 3.16
N ILE A 73 5.10 0.75 2.27
CA ILE A 73 4.20 -0.40 2.13
C ILE A 73 4.10 -1.16 3.45
N SER A 74 5.23 -1.45 4.10
CA SER A 74 5.28 -2.14 5.40
C SER A 74 4.46 -1.41 6.47
N LEU A 75 4.61 -0.08 6.58
CA LEU A 75 3.85 0.74 7.53
C LEU A 75 2.34 0.70 7.25
N ILE A 76 1.94 0.77 5.97
CA ILE A 76 0.53 0.73 5.57
C ILE A 76 -0.11 -0.62 5.91
N LEU A 77 0.61 -1.73 5.67
CA LEU A 77 0.16 -3.08 6.03
C LEU A 77 0.09 -3.28 7.55
N ALA A 78 1.04 -2.72 8.31
CA ALA A 78 1.00 -2.77 9.77
C ALA A 78 -0.25 -2.05 10.33
N GLY A 79 -0.62 -0.90 9.74
CA GLY A 79 -1.83 -0.14 10.07
C GLY A 79 -3.11 -0.64 9.41
N ALA A 80 -3.11 -1.82 8.75
CA ALA A 80 -4.28 -2.32 8.02
C ALA A 80 -5.51 -2.56 8.91
N ARG A 81 -5.30 -2.91 10.19
CA ARG A 81 -6.39 -3.12 11.16
C ARG A 81 -7.24 -1.87 11.35
N ASP A 82 -6.63 -0.69 11.24
CA ASP A 82 -7.24 0.61 11.53
C ASP A 82 -7.74 1.34 10.27
N TRP A 83 -7.72 0.71 9.10
CA TRP A 83 -8.11 1.35 7.83
C TRP A 83 -9.55 1.90 7.79
N GLN A 84 -10.46 1.35 8.62
CA GLN A 84 -11.85 1.81 8.77
C GLN A 84 -12.07 2.71 10.01
N GLY A 85 -11.03 2.95 10.82
CA GLY A 85 -11.14 3.59 12.14
C GLY A 85 -11.03 5.11 12.18
N SER A 86 -11.25 5.84 11.08
CA SER A 86 -11.22 7.31 11.09
C SER A 86 -12.31 7.93 10.19
N ARG A 87 -13.57 7.70 10.58
CA ARG A 87 -14.71 8.65 10.55
C ARG A 87 -16.02 7.92 10.86
N HIS A 88 -16.29 7.73 12.14
CA HIS A 88 -17.63 8.04 12.64
C HIS A 88 -17.47 9.31 13.47
N LYS A 89 -17.59 10.47 12.80
CA LYS A 89 -18.11 11.64 13.52
C LYS A 89 -19.52 11.22 13.92
N LYS A 90 -19.74 11.02 15.21
CA LYS A 90 -21.09 11.03 15.77
C LYS A 90 -21.59 12.46 15.55
N ASP A 91 -22.63 12.59 14.73
CA ASP A 91 -23.57 13.70 14.85
C ASP A 91 -24.34 13.54 16.18
#